data_AF-A0A3M7AY69-F1
#
_entry.id   AF-A0A3M7AY69-F1
#
_cell.length_a   1.000
_cell.length_b   1.000
_cell.length_c   1.000
_cell.angle_alpha   90.00
_cell.angle_beta   90.00
_cell.angle_gamma   90.00
#
_symmetry.space_group_name_H-M   'P 1'
#
loop_
_entity.id
_entity.type
_entity.pdbx_description
1 polymer ?
#
loop_
_entity_poly.entity_id
_entity_poly.type
_entity_poly.pdbx_seq_one_letter_code
_entity_poly.pdbx_strand_id
1 'polypeptide(L)'
;TGQHRYLGVDLFTKQLHEESSFVSNPSPSVIVQNMLGPVFKQYRVLDLRDDGRVVAMTETGDVKQGLPVLDQSNLLNRLADSFANGRGSVRVLVINDDGRELAVDYKVVHGSRL
;
A
#
# COMPACT_ATOMS: atom_id res chain seq x y z
N THR A 1 13.91 16.17 -22.99
CA THR A 1 13.36 14.88 -23.48
C THR A 1 11.91 15.00 -23.95
N GLY A 2 11.11 15.98 -23.49
CA GLY A 2 9.67 16.04 -23.80
C GLY A 2 8.83 15.03 -23.03
N GLN A 3 9.47 14.26 -22.14
CA GLN A 3 8.83 13.28 -21.29
C GLN A 3 8.17 13.96 -20.08
N HIS A 4 7.17 13.29 -19.52
CA HIS A 4 6.51 13.71 -18.29
C HIS A 4 7.47 13.59 -17.11
N ARG A 5 7.31 14.54 -16.18
CA ARG A 5 8.12 14.65 -14.97
C ARG A 5 7.21 14.64 -13.77
N TYR A 6 7.55 13.82 -12.79
CA TYR A 6 6.76 13.59 -11.59
C TYR A 6 7.57 13.99 -10.37
N LEU A 7 6.98 14.82 -9.52
CA LEU A 7 7.50 15.16 -8.20
C LEU A 7 6.65 14.43 -7.17
N GLY A 8 7.27 13.59 -6.35
CA GLY A 8 6.61 12.77 -5.33
C GLY A 8 7.26 12.92 -3.96
N VAL A 9 6.55 12.47 -2.93
CA VAL A 9 7.04 12.39 -1.55
C VAL A 9 7.28 10.93 -1.21
N ASP A 10 8.49 10.60 -0.77
CA ASP A 10 8.84 9.26 -0.28
C ASP A 10 7.96 8.90 0.94
N LEU A 11 7.32 7.74 0.87
CA LEU A 11 6.36 7.29 1.88
C LEU A 11 7.01 6.98 3.24
N PHE A 12 8.28 6.63 3.28
CA PHE A 12 9.06 6.29 4.47
C PHE A 12 9.86 7.49 4.99
N THR A 13 10.61 8.17 4.11
CA THR A 13 11.55 9.24 4.51
C THR A 13 10.92 10.64 4.49
N LYS A 14 9.78 10.79 3.81
CA LYS A 14 9.08 12.07 3.59
C LYS A 14 9.88 13.08 2.76
N GLN A 15 10.96 12.65 2.10
CA GLN A 15 11.74 13.49 1.21
C GLN A 15 11.05 13.65 -0.15
N LEU A 16 11.34 14.76 -0.84
CA LEU A 16 10.87 14.99 -2.20
C LEU A 16 11.82 14.32 -3.19
N HIS A 17 11.25 13.59 -4.15
CA HIS A 17 11.96 12.96 -5.24
C HIS A 17 11.34 13.35 -6.58
N GLU A 18 12.19 13.60 -7.58
CA GLU A 18 11.80 13.92 -8.94
C GLU A 18 12.32 12.84 -9.89
N GLU A 19 11.44 12.33 -10.75
CA GLU A 19 11.80 11.37 -11.80
C GLU A 19 11.04 11.65 -13.10
N SER A 20 11.64 11.30 -14.23
CA SER A 20 11.02 11.44 -15.56
C SER A 20 10.55 10.08 -16.06
N SER A 21 9.39 10.03 -16.71
CA SER A 21 8.91 8.82 -17.38
C SER A 21 9.85 8.36 -18.48
N PHE A 22 9.85 7.06 -18.78
CA PHE A 22 10.61 6.48 -19.89
C PHE A 22 9.70 6.09 -21.06
N VAL A 23 10.27 6.05 -22.27
CA VAL A 23 9.57 5.68 -23.51
C VAL A 23 10.05 4.31 -23.98
N SER A 24 9.11 3.47 -24.43
CA SER A 24 9.39 2.20 -25.10
C SER A 24 8.56 2.05 -26.39
N ASN A 25 9.08 1.25 -27.32
CA ASN A 25 8.50 1.03 -28.64
C ASN A 25 8.25 -0.47 -28.85
N PRO A 26 7.15 -1.03 -28.30
CA PRO A 26 6.92 -2.48 -28.32
C PRO A 26 6.62 -3.05 -29.71
N SER A 27 6.18 -2.22 -30.65
CA SER A 27 5.95 -2.60 -32.05
C SER A 27 6.05 -1.36 -32.97
N PRO A 28 6.15 -1.54 -34.30
CA PRO A 28 6.21 -0.41 -35.24
C PRO A 28 5.05 0.56 -35.04
N SER A 29 5.39 1.86 -34.96
CA SER A 29 4.44 2.96 -34.73
C SER A 29 3.69 2.94 -33.39
N VAL A 30 4.08 2.10 -32.44
CA VAL A 30 3.55 2.13 -31.07
C VAL A 30 4.59 2.76 -30.13
N ILE A 31 4.18 3.81 -29.44
CA ILE A 31 5.00 4.55 -28.46
C ILE A 31 4.28 4.47 -27.12
N VAL A 32 4.95 3.93 -26.11
CA VAL A 32 4.43 3.81 -24.75
C VAL A 32 5.32 4.62 -23.83
N GLN A 33 4.72 5.49 -23.02
CA GLN A 33 5.43 6.30 -22.03
C GLN A 33 4.91 5.96 -20.64
N ASN A 34 5.78 5.42 -19.78
CA ASN A 34 5.39 4.81 -18.51
C ASN A 34 6.25 5.25 -17.32
N MET A 35 5.76 4.94 -16.13
CA MET A 35 6.46 4.97 -14.84
C MET A 35 6.21 3.65 -14.10
N LEU A 36 7.16 3.25 -13.26
CA LEU A 36 6.97 2.06 -12.42
C LEU A 36 6.11 2.42 -11.20
N GLY A 37 5.09 1.61 -10.95
CA GLY A 37 4.29 1.68 -9.73
C GLY A 37 4.66 0.55 -8.76
N PRO A 38 4.41 0.73 -7.45
CA PRO A 38 4.65 -0.33 -6.48
C PRO A 38 3.64 -1.46 -6.63
N VAL A 39 4.03 -2.67 -6.24
CA VAL A 39 3.12 -3.80 -6.06
C VAL A 39 2.63 -3.81 -4.62
N PHE A 40 1.31 -3.71 -4.43
CA PHE A 40 0.70 -3.78 -3.11
C PHE A 40 0.45 -5.23 -2.70
N LYS A 41 1.02 -5.65 -1.58
CA LYS A 41 0.66 -6.90 -0.91
C LYS A 41 -0.61 -6.72 -0.09
N GLN A 42 -1.36 -7.80 0.13
CA GLN A 42 -2.60 -7.75 0.89
C GLN A 42 -2.48 -8.59 2.15
N TYR A 43 -2.54 -7.95 3.32
CA TYR A 43 -2.49 -8.67 4.59
C TYR A 43 -3.84 -8.59 5.31
N ARG A 44 -4.26 -9.70 5.92
CA ARG A 44 -5.47 -9.78 6.73
C ARG A 44 -5.25 -9.11 8.06
N VAL A 45 -6.09 -8.14 8.40
CA VAL A 45 -6.06 -7.53 9.74
C VAL A 45 -6.58 -8.55 10.75
N LEU A 46 -5.78 -8.80 11.79
CA LEU A 46 -6.14 -9.66 12.91
C LEU A 46 -6.50 -8.85 14.14
N ASP A 47 -5.79 -7.74 14.37
CA ASP A 47 -6.00 -6.86 15.51
C ASP A 47 -5.44 -5.44 15.24
N LEU A 48 -5.91 -4.47 16.02
CA LEU A 48 -5.42 -3.09 16.04
C LEU A 48 -4.93 -2.77 17.45
N ARG A 49 -3.66 -2.37 17.55
CA ARG A 49 -3.03 -2.06 18.82
C ARG A 49 -3.30 -0.62 19.24
N ASP A 50 -3.27 -0.38 20.54
CA ASP A 50 -3.44 0.97 21.14
C ASP A 50 -2.36 1.97 20.69
N ASP A 51 -1.20 1.48 20.25
CA ASP A 51 -0.10 2.28 19.69
C ASP A 51 -0.28 2.63 18.21
N GLY A 52 -1.45 2.35 17.62
CA GLY A 52 -1.78 2.65 16.23
C GLY A 52 -1.14 1.72 15.21
N ARG A 53 -0.55 0.61 15.65
CA ARG A 53 0.00 -0.43 14.76
C ARG A 53 -1.01 -1.53 14.48
N VAL A 54 -0.84 -2.18 13.34
CA VAL A 54 -1.72 -3.27 12.90
C VAL A 54 -1.05 -4.62 13.13
N VAL A 55 -1.79 -5.56 13.71
CA VAL A 55 -1.45 -6.98 13.64
C VAL A 55 -2.08 -7.55 12.38
N ALA A 56 -1.27 -8.05 11.46
CA ALA A 56 -1.74 -8.53 10.17
C ALA A 56 -1.12 -9.87 9.78
N MET A 57 -1.85 -10.67 9.02
CA MET A 57 -1.42 -11.97 8.52
C MET A 57 -1.22 -11.90 7.00
N THR A 58 -0.08 -12.38 6.51
CA THR A 58 0.19 -12.49 5.08
C THR A 58 -0.67 -13.58 4.42
N GLU A 59 -0.64 -13.66 3.10
CA GLU A 59 -1.29 -14.75 2.35
C GLU A 59 -0.69 -16.13 2.69
N THR A 60 0.59 -16.18 3.08
CA THR A 60 1.28 -17.40 3.51
C THR A 60 1.00 -17.79 4.96
N GLY A 61 0.29 -16.97 5.73
CA GLY A 61 -0.02 -17.22 7.14
C GLY A 61 0.96 -16.61 8.15
N ASP A 62 1.98 -15.89 7.69
CA ASP A 62 2.94 -15.22 8.58
C ASP A 62 2.29 -14.04 9.28
N VAL A 63 2.49 -13.90 10.59
CA VAL A 63 1.89 -12.83 11.39
C VAL A 63 2.87 -11.68 11.65
N LYS A 64 2.51 -10.49 11.17
CA LYS A 64 3.17 -9.22 11.44
C LYS A 64 2.56 -8.60 12.70
N GLN A 65 3.33 -8.49 13.78
CA GLN A 65 2.85 -8.05 15.11
C GLN A 65 2.77 -6.53 15.32
N GLY A 66 3.19 -5.74 14.34
CA GLY A 66 3.34 -4.29 14.50
C GLY A 66 3.59 -3.55 13.20
N LEU A 67 2.80 -3.87 12.18
CA LEU A 67 2.86 -3.23 10.87
C LEU A 67 2.47 -1.74 11.03
N PRO A 68 3.35 -0.79 10.65
CA PRO A 68 3.02 0.62 10.71
C PRO A 68 1.97 0.98 9.65
N VAL A 69 1.17 1.99 9.95
CA VAL A 69 0.16 2.55 9.05
C VAL A 69 0.60 3.94 8.61
N LEU A 70 0.44 4.24 7.32
CA LEU A 70 0.72 5.56 6.78
C LEU A 70 -0.18 6.60 7.48
N ASP A 71 0.44 7.60 8.08
CA ASP A 71 -0.25 8.75 8.67
C ASP A 71 -0.65 9.76 7.59
N GLN A 72 -1.65 9.40 6.80
CA GLN A 72 -2.20 10.25 5.75
C GLN A 72 -3.70 9.98 5.59
N SER A 73 -4.47 11.02 5.28
CA SER A 73 -5.91 10.90 4.98
C SER A 73 -6.72 10.17 6.05
N ASN A 74 -6.34 10.35 7.32
CA ASN A 74 -6.97 9.73 8.49
C ASN A 74 -7.06 8.19 8.38
N LEU A 75 -6.08 7.55 7.74
CA LEU A 75 -6.12 6.14 7.36
C LEU A 75 -6.35 5.20 8.54
N LEU A 76 -5.63 5.40 9.65
CA LEU A 76 -5.75 4.54 10.84
C LEU A 76 -7.17 4.53 11.41
N ASN A 77 -7.81 5.70 11.53
CA ASN A 77 -9.16 5.80 12.07
C ASN A 77 -10.20 5.15 11.13
N ARG A 78 -10.11 5.42 9.82
CA ARG A 78 -10.99 4.77 8.83
C ARG A 78 -10.84 3.25 8.83
N LEU A 79 -9.60 2.77 8.97
CA LEU A 79 -9.29 1.36 9.12
C LEU A 79 -9.93 0.79 10.39
N ALA A 80 -9.80 1.47 11.52
CA ALA A 80 -10.38 1.07 12.80
C ALA A 80 -11.91 0.98 12.74
N ASP A 81 -12.57 1.98 12.16
CA ASP A 81 -14.02 1.98 11.97
C ASP A 81 -14.47 0.79 11.12
N SER A 82 -13.76 0.52 10.02
CA SER A 82 -14.07 -0.60 9.13
C SER A 82 -13.82 -1.95 9.81
N PHE A 83 -12.76 -2.05 10.62
CA PHE A 83 -12.43 -3.26 11.36
C PHE A 83 -13.45 -3.55 12.46
N ALA A 84 -13.91 -2.53 13.20
CA ALA A 84 -14.96 -2.67 14.20
C ALA A 84 -16.27 -3.22 13.62
N ASN A 85 -16.59 -2.82 12.38
CA ASN A 85 -17.80 -3.25 11.66
C ASN A 85 -17.64 -4.56 10.88
N GLY A 86 -16.43 -5.12 10.76
CA GLY A 86 -16.17 -6.22 9.83
C GLY A 86 -14.80 -6.88 9.95
N ARG A 87 -14.39 -7.29 11.16
CA ARG A 87 -13.03 -7.79 11.45
C ARG A 87 -12.45 -8.79 10.43
N GLY A 88 -13.25 -9.75 9.97
CA GLY A 88 -12.80 -10.79 9.04
C GLY A 88 -12.59 -10.34 7.60
N SER A 89 -13.24 -9.26 7.17
CA SER A 89 -13.26 -8.79 5.78
C SER A 89 -12.21 -7.73 5.49
N VAL A 90 -11.55 -7.14 6.50
CA VAL A 90 -10.59 -6.07 6.28
C VAL A 90 -9.23 -6.62 5.83
N ARG A 91 -8.68 -6.03 4.77
CA ARG A 91 -7.31 -6.24 4.29
C ARG A 91 -6.59 -4.90 4.19
N VAL A 92 -5.36 -4.83 4.68
CA VAL A 92 -4.48 -3.67 4.45
C VAL A 92 -3.66 -3.89 3.18
N LEU A 93 -3.48 -2.82 2.40
CA LEU A 93 -2.58 -2.76 1.26
C LEU A 93 -1.20 -2.32 1.74
N VAL A 94 -0.19 -3.15 1.48
CA VAL A 94 1.15 -3.00 2.05
C VAL A 94 2.16 -2.81 0.94
N ILE A 95 2.97 -1.76 1.06
CA ILE A 95 4.20 -1.61 0.29
C ILE A 95 5.33 -2.27 1.08
N ASN A 96 6.18 -3.01 0.37
CA ASN A 96 7.43 -3.54 0.89
C ASN A 96 8.57 -2.96 0.04
N ASP A 97 9.48 -2.25 0.69
CA ASP A 97 10.65 -1.65 0.06
C ASP A 97 11.88 -1.99 0.91
N ASP A 98 12.80 -2.80 0.35
CA ASP A 98 13.98 -3.33 1.04
C ASP A 98 13.70 -3.85 2.47
N GLY A 99 12.61 -4.61 2.62
CA GLY A 99 12.20 -5.21 3.90
C GLY A 99 11.46 -4.28 4.84
N ARG A 100 11.32 -2.99 4.50
CA ARG A 100 10.45 -2.04 5.23
C ARG A 100 9.03 -2.19 4.72
N GLU A 101 8.10 -2.45 5.64
CA GLU A 101 6.69 -2.61 5.32
C GLU A 101 5.87 -1.46 5.88
N LEU A 102 4.92 -0.98 5.09
CA LEU A 102 3.99 0.09 5.47
C LEU A 102 2.61 -0.19 4.90
N ALA A 103 1.58 -0.19 5.76
CA ALA A 103 0.18 -0.20 5.31
C ALA A 103 -0.18 1.20 4.79
N VAL A 104 -0.49 1.30 3.51
CA VAL A 104 -0.73 2.58 2.82
C VAL A 104 -2.19 2.81 2.46
N ASP A 105 -2.99 1.75 2.49
CA ASP A 105 -4.44 1.81 2.35
C ASP A 105 -5.10 0.55 2.93
N TYR A 106 -6.43 0.45 2.86
CA TYR A 106 -7.16 -0.78 3.17
C TYR A 106 -8.34 -1.01 2.24
N LYS A 107 -8.84 -2.24 2.21
CA LYS A 107 -10.09 -2.59 1.54
C LYS A 107 -10.92 -3.56 2.38
N VAL A 108 -12.23 -3.52 2.15
CA VAL A 108 -13.19 -4.45 2.73
C VAL A 108 -13.55 -5.50 1.68
N VAL A 109 -13.28 -6.76 1.98
CA VAL A 109 -13.57 -7.91 1.12
C VAL A 109 -14.95 -8.45 1.46
N HIS A 110 -15.92 -8.17 0.59
CA HIS A 110 -17.28 -8.68 0.71
C HIS A 110 -17.32 -10.19 0.43
N GLY A 111 -18.10 -10.94 1.20
CA GLY A 111 -18.25 -12.40 1.01
C GLY A 111 -17.17 -13.27 1.66
N SER A 112 -16.24 -12.69 2.43
CA SER A 112 -15.29 -13.43 3.26
C SER A 112 -16.02 -14.07 4.46
N ARG A 113 -16.72 -15.18 4.23
CA ARG A 113 -17.19 -16.07 5.31
C ARG A 113 -15.95 -16.71 5.97
N LEU A 114 -15.93 -16.65 7.30
CA LEU A 114 -15.07 -17.49 8.14
C LEU A 114 -15.36 -18.97 7.87
#